data_AF-A0A971Q4P0-F1
#
_entry.id   AF-A0A971Q4P0-F1
#
_cell.length_a   1.000
_cell.length_b   1.000
_cell.length_c   1.000
_cell.angle_alpha   90.00
_cell.angle_beta   90.00
_cell.angle_gamma   90.00
#
_symmetry.space_group_name_H-M   'P 1'
#
loop_
_entity.id
_entity.type
_entity.pdbx_description
1 polymer ?
#
loop_
_entity_poly.entity_id
_entity_poly.type
_entity_poly.pdbx_seq_one_letter_code
_entity_poly.pdbx_strand_id
1 'polypeptide(L)'
;MTDRAGSGPDGFSRTWAVWLLTAAAAAIVAVTLFPYDFFSGDGPYGLNYRLPRLDPPERGDVVRNVFLFLPLGFAAAYAGGAGGLGRCGRGILALAAGLGLSAAVELLQIFLPARLSSVFDLAANTVGAAAGWGVLERWGRTVVHGLSLAGDFLRRRTSPRALWLGLLGYAGLMLLLAGPFQRASRLDGWDDRFHLMLGNEADGERPWRGRVREVRIFDHDLSEEQIRHIFDKGQNSDLEDPLAHYVLTSPESPNDLAGRNPRLVWQGDPQDAASGQGVRLGRHGWLKSEAPMTELSRAIRRSSRFTVEAKIATGDTDQWGPARIVSLSADPHQRNFTLGQDEGDALAFRLRTPATGRNGMHPALVVPGVFADRDEHHVIVTYNGYQLVAHVDGRRRSPTLELSPGLILFRFLFPADSRFMDGYKFLYMCLVFVPPGLLLAIRLAQRPTRRIPVVAAALLLLAVYPNLMERALAAAAERAVLAEHIGAGVVLMLLPFPIIAAVRAVHRELSIRARPSQ
;
A
#
# COMPACT_ATOMS: atom_id res chain seq x y z
N MET A 1 5.49 28.42 -42.05
CA MET A 1 6.11 27.45 -42.96
C MET A 1 7.48 27.17 -42.35
N THR A 2 7.83 26.01 -41.82
CA THR A 2 7.51 24.60 -42.10
C THR A 2 7.65 23.80 -40.80
N ASP A 3 6.62 23.08 -40.40
CA ASP A 3 6.70 22.01 -39.37
C ASP A 3 5.77 20.85 -39.79
N ARG A 4 5.86 20.49 -41.09
CA ARG A 4 5.14 19.35 -41.69
C ARG A 4 5.96 18.04 -41.64
N ALA A 5 7.09 18.02 -40.94
CA ALA A 5 7.93 16.84 -40.81
C ALA A 5 7.50 16.03 -39.58
N GLY A 6 6.35 15.34 -39.66
CA GLY A 6 5.92 14.42 -38.59
C GLY A 6 4.43 14.09 -38.52
N SER A 7 3.59 14.74 -39.31
CA SER A 7 2.17 14.39 -39.43
C SER A 7 1.99 13.26 -40.46
N GLY A 8 1.28 12.19 -40.10
CA GLY A 8 0.89 11.15 -41.05
C GLY A 8 -0.02 11.69 -42.17
N PRO A 9 -0.36 10.86 -43.19
CA PRO A 9 -1.19 11.28 -44.32
C PRO A 9 -2.57 11.84 -43.91
N ASP A 10 -3.02 11.55 -42.69
CA ASP A 10 -4.26 12.05 -42.10
C ASP A 10 -4.13 13.29 -41.19
N GLY A 11 -2.93 13.87 -41.06
CA GLY A 11 -2.69 15.10 -40.27
C GLY A 11 -2.51 14.90 -38.76
N PHE A 12 -2.46 13.66 -38.29
CA PHE A 12 -2.18 13.32 -36.90
C PHE A 12 -0.68 13.34 -36.59
N SER A 13 -0.28 13.92 -35.45
CA SER A 13 1.13 13.94 -35.02
C SER A 13 1.61 12.58 -34.48
N ARG A 14 2.68 12.05 -35.08
CA ARG A 14 3.35 10.84 -34.58
C ARG A 14 3.93 11.04 -33.17
N THR A 15 4.43 12.22 -32.85
CA THR A 15 5.02 12.51 -31.54
C THR A 15 3.99 12.40 -30.41
N TRP A 16 2.81 13.00 -30.56
CA TRP A 16 1.76 12.94 -29.54
C TRP A 16 1.08 11.58 -29.45
N ALA A 17 0.99 10.87 -30.58
CA ALA A 17 0.53 9.50 -30.61
C ALA A 17 1.38 8.58 -29.73
N VAL A 18 2.71 8.66 -29.85
CA VAL A 18 3.63 7.89 -29.01
C VAL A 18 3.44 8.23 -27.53
N TRP A 19 3.39 9.51 -27.19
CA TRP A 19 3.21 9.93 -25.78
C TRP A 19 1.91 9.43 -25.16
N LEU A 20 0.78 9.56 -25.87
CA LEU A 20 -0.52 9.09 -25.36
C LEU A 20 -0.54 7.58 -25.18
N LEU A 21 0.01 6.85 -26.15
CA LEU A 21 0.07 5.39 -26.11
C LEU A 21 0.96 4.91 -24.95
N THR A 22 2.17 5.47 -24.83
CA THR A 22 3.10 5.14 -23.76
C THR A 22 2.54 5.52 -22.39
N ALA A 23 1.90 6.68 -22.24
CA ALA A 23 1.30 7.09 -20.98
C ALA A 23 0.12 6.18 -20.57
N ALA A 24 -0.75 5.81 -21.52
CA ALA A 24 -1.84 4.87 -21.27
C ALA A 24 -1.31 3.49 -20.88
N ALA A 25 -0.34 2.95 -21.63
CA ALA A 25 0.27 1.66 -21.33
C ALA A 25 0.98 1.66 -19.96
N ALA A 26 1.78 2.69 -19.66
CA ALA A 26 2.46 2.82 -18.38
C ALA A 26 1.49 2.93 -17.21
N ALA A 27 0.39 3.68 -17.35
CA ALA A 27 -0.63 3.78 -16.31
C ALA A 27 -1.34 2.43 -16.07
N ILE A 28 -1.65 1.69 -17.14
CA ILE A 28 -2.23 0.34 -17.04
C ILE A 28 -1.27 -0.57 -16.29
N VAL A 29 -0.02 -0.70 -16.77
CA VAL A 29 1.01 -1.57 -16.17
C VAL A 29 1.22 -1.24 -14.69
N ALA A 30 1.28 0.06 -14.35
CA ALA A 30 1.43 0.48 -12.97
C ALA A 30 0.23 0.05 -12.09
N VAL A 31 -1.01 0.24 -12.57
CA VAL A 31 -2.20 -0.12 -11.78
C VAL A 31 -2.38 -1.64 -11.69
N THR A 32 -2.13 -2.39 -12.76
CA THR A 32 -2.42 -3.82 -12.83
C THR A 32 -1.35 -4.68 -12.19
N LEU A 33 -0.07 -4.28 -12.22
CA LEU A 33 1.03 -5.03 -11.60
C LEU A 33 1.28 -4.65 -10.13
N PHE A 34 0.61 -3.62 -9.62
CA PHE A 34 0.62 -3.31 -8.19
C PHE A 34 0.16 -4.54 -7.37
N PRO A 35 0.84 -5.01 -6.31
CA PRO A 35 1.87 -4.32 -5.53
C PRO A 35 3.34 -4.49 -5.90
N TYR A 36 3.64 -5.12 -7.04
CA TYR A 36 5.01 -5.33 -7.52
C TYR A 36 5.89 -6.24 -6.64
N ASP A 37 5.27 -7.08 -5.80
CA ASP A 37 5.91 -8.06 -4.92
C ASP A 37 6.20 -9.39 -5.65
N PHE A 38 7.01 -9.31 -6.71
CA PHE A 38 7.29 -10.47 -7.56
C PHE A 38 8.07 -11.58 -6.82
N PHE A 39 7.67 -12.84 -7.00
CA PHE A 39 8.37 -14.01 -6.44
C PHE A 39 9.01 -14.90 -7.51
N SER A 40 10.12 -15.56 -7.19
CA SER A 40 10.94 -16.35 -8.13
C SER A 40 10.57 -17.84 -8.21
N GLY A 41 9.49 -18.29 -7.55
CA GLY A 41 8.91 -19.63 -7.74
C GLY A 41 9.11 -20.65 -6.63
N ASP A 42 9.86 -20.33 -5.56
CA ASP A 42 10.10 -21.22 -4.40
C ASP A 42 9.15 -20.95 -3.21
N GLY A 43 8.00 -20.32 -3.46
CA GLY A 43 7.05 -19.93 -2.42
C GLY A 43 6.02 -21.01 -2.06
N PRO A 44 5.37 -20.92 -0.88
CA PRO A 44 4.39 -21.89 -0.39
C PRO A 44 3.09 -22.00 -1.23
N TYR A 45 2.89 -21.09 -2.18
CA TYR A 45 1.73 -21.07 -3.07
C TYR A 45 1.96 -22.04 -4.26
N GLY A 46 1.41 -23.26 -4.15
CA GLY A 46 1.58 -24.34 -5.13
C GLY A 46 1.06 -24.05 -6.55
N LEU A 47 1.29 -24.99 -7.48
CA LEU A 47 1.02 -24.89 -8.93
C LEU A 47 -0.39 -24.34 -9.32
N ASN A 48 -1.40 -24.52 -8.46
CA ASN A 48 -2.77 -24.05 -8.70
C ASN A 48 -2.90 -22.51 -8.76
N TYR A 49 -1.95 -21.75 -8.20
CA TYR A 49 -1.92 -20.29 -8.32
C TYR A 49 -1.32 -19.80 -9.65
N ARG A 50 -0.82 -20.72 -10.51
CA ARG A 50 -0.14 -20.37 -11.76
C ARG A 50 -1.01 -20.48 -13.01
N LEU A 51 -2.21 -21.07 -12.89
CA LEU A 51 -3.14 -21.18 -14.01
C LEU A 51 -4.16 -20.02 -13.96
N PRO A 52 -4.45 -19.37 -15.10
CA PRO A 52 -5.50 -18.36 -15.17
C PRO A 52 -6.84 -18.92 -14.69
N ARG A 53 -7.55 -18.16 -13.85
CA ARG A 53 -8.89 -18.55 -13.38
C ARG A 53 -9.88 -18.63 -14.54
N LEU A 54 -10.80 -19.59 -14.41
CA LEU A 54 -11.93 -19.82 -15.31
C LEU A 54 -13.28 -19.50 -14.65
N ASP A 55 -13.26 -18.99 -13.43
CA ASP A 55 -14.49 -18.59 -12.73
C ASP A 55 -15.12 -17.35 -13.38
N PRO A 56 -16.45 -17.27 -13.49
CA PRO A 56 -17.12 -16.11 -14.06
C PRO A 56 -16.72 -14.80 -13.35
N PRO A 57 -16.46 -13.71 -14.09
CA PRO A 57 -15.98 -12.47 -13.50
C PRO A 57 -17.11 -11.74 -12.76
N GLU A 58 -16.75 -11.03 -11.68
CA GLU A 58 -17.68 -10.10 -11.06
C GLU A 58 -17.99 -8.93 -12.01
N ARG A 59 -19.24 -8.47 -12.01
CA ARG A 59 -19.66 -7.36 -12.89
C ARG A 59 -18.81 -6.10 -12.70
N GLY A 60 -18.40 -5.82 -11.46
CA GLY A 60 -17.55 -4.67 -11.14
C GLY A 60 -16.16 -4.77 -11.78
N ASP A 61 -15.57 -5.97 -11.81
CA ASP A 61 -14.26 -6.22 -12.38
C ASP A 61 -14.25 -6.01 -13.90
N VAL A 62 -15.28 -6.51 -14.58
CA VAL A 62 -15.45 -6.32 -16.03
C VAL A 62 -15.52 -4.83 -16.36
N VAL A 63 -16.36 -4.07 -15.64
CA VAL A 63 -16.52 -2.63 -15.87
C VAL A 63 -15.20 -1.90 -15.64
N ARG A 64 -14.50 -2.18 -14.54
CA ARG A 64 -13.20 -1.58 -14.21
C ARG A 64 -12.17 -1.81 -15.32
N ASN A 65 -12.05 -3.05 -15.79
CA ASN A 65 -11.09 -3.46 -16.80
C ASN A 65 -11.38 -2.82 -18.17
N VAL A 66 -12.66 -2.74 -18.56
CA VAL A 66 -13.09 -2.00 -19.76
C VAL A 66 -12.69 -0.53 -19.70
N PHE A 67 -12.97 0.16 -18.57
CA PHE A 67 -12.61 1.57 -18.42
C PHE A 67 -11.10 1.80 -18.34
N LEU A 68 -10.35 0.87 -17.74
CA LEU A 68 -8.90 0.96 -17.61
C LEU A 68 -8.18 0.88 -18.96
N PHE A 69 -8.66 0.04 -19.89
CA PHE A 69 -8.06 -0.12 -21.22
C PHE A 69 -8.64 0.80 -22.30
N LEU A 70 -9.74 1.50 -22.02
CA LEU A 70 -10.34 2.46 -22.95
C LEU A 70 -9.34 3.55 -23.43
N PRO A 71 -8.54 4.20 -22.57
CA PRO A 71 -7.55 5.18 -23.00
C PRO A 71 -6.47 4.61 -23.93
N LEU A 72 -6.07 3.35 -23.72
CA LEU A 72 -5.09 2.67 -24.57
C LEU A 72 -5.65 2.47 -25.98
N GLY A 73 -6.89 2.00 -26.10
CA GLY A 73 -7.56 1.84 -27.38
C GLY A 73 -7.73 3.14 -28.16
N PHE A 74 -8.10 4.22 -27.45
CA PHE A 74 -8.17 5.56 -28.02
C PHE A 74 -6.80 6.01 -28.55
N ALA A 75 -5.74 5.86 -27.75
CA ALA A 75 -4.38 6.27 -28.10
C ALA A 75 -3.81 5.43 -29.24
N ALA A 76 -4.03 4.12 -29.25
CA ALA A 76 -3.60 3.20 -30.31
C ALA A 76 -4.27 3.52 -31.64
N ALA A 77 -5.59 3.77 -31.64
CA ALA A 77 -6.29 4.19 -32.84
C ALA A 77 -5.83 5.56 -33.36
N TYR A 78 -5.54 6.50 -32.45
CA TYR A 78 -4.96 7.81 -32.82
C TYR A 78 -3.56 7.65 -33.44
N ALA A 79 -2.72 6.78 -32.85
CA ALA A 79 -1.41 6.44 -33.38
C ALA A 79 -1.48 5.76 -34.75
N GLY A 80 -2.44 4.87 -34.95
CA GLY A 80 -2.71 4.25 -36.25
C GLY A 80 -3.05 5.30 -37.31
N GLY A 81 -3.85 6.32 -36.96
CA GLY A 81 -4.13 7.45 -37.85
C GLY A 81 -2.87 8.26 -38.19
N ALA A 82 -1.99 8.50 -37.20
CA ALA A 82 -0.68 9.13 -37.43
C ALA A 82 0.28 8.28 -38.28
N GLY A 83 0.06 6.97 -38.30
CA GLY A 83 0.72 6.02 -39.20
C GLY A 83 0.10 5.93 -40.59
N GLY A 84 -1.07 6.53 -40.83
CA GLY A 84 -1.80 6.45 -42.10
C GLY A 84 -2.74 5.25 -42.23
N LEU A 85 -3.08 4.58 -41.14
CA LEU A 85 -4.02 3.46 -41.16
C LEU A 85 -5.47 3.96 -41.34
N GLY A 86 -6.20 3.31 -42.26
CA GLY A 86 -7.63 3.48 -42.40
C GLY A 86 -8.42 3.00 -41.16
N ARG A 87 -9.73 3.23 -41.14
CA ARG A 87 -10.60 2.92 -39.99
C ARG A 87 -10.48 1.48 -39.49
N CYS A 88 -10.49 0.50 -40.39
CA CYS A 88 -10.34 -0.91 -40.03
C CYS A 88 -8.95 -1.21 -39.44
N GLY A 89 -7.89 -0.66 -40.03
CA GLY A 89 -6.51 -0.81 -39.52
C GLY A 89 -6.34 -0.21 -38.12
N ARG A 90 -6.97 0.94 -37.85
CA ARG A 90 -6.99 1.56 -36.51
C ARG A 90 -7.71 0.69 -35.48
N GLY A 91 -8.82 0.05 -35.85
CA GLY A 91 -9.53 -0.91 -35.00
C GLY A 91 -8.68 -2.15 -34.68
N ILE A 92 -8.02 -2.72 -35.69
CA ILE A 92 -7.10 -3.86 -35.51
C ILE A 92 -5.95 -3.49 -34.56
N LEU A 93 -5.34 -2.32 -34.77
CA LEU A 93 -4.26 -1.84 -33.90
C LEU A 93 -4.72 -1.65 -32.44
N ALA A 94 -5.92 -1.10 -32.23
CA ALA A 94 -6.47 -0.93 -30.88
C ALA A 94 -6.73 -2.27 -30.19
N LEU A 95 -7.33 -3.24 -30.89
CA LEU A 95 -7.55 -4.60 -30.38
C LEU A 95 -6.22 -5.31 -30.08
N ALA A 96 -5.25 -5.22 -30.99
CA ALA A 96 -3.93 -5.83 -30.82
C ALA A 96 -3.17 -5.21 -29.63
N ALA A 97 -3.24 -3.88 -29.46
CA ALA A 97 -2.64 -3.21 -28.31
C ALA A 97 -3.30 -3.63 -26.99
N GLY A 98 -4.63 -3.72 -26.94
CA GLY A 98 -5.37 -4.17 -25.77
C GLY A 98 -5.07 -5.62 -25.39
N LEU A 99 -5.20 -6.53 -26.36
CA LEU A 99 -4.92 -7.94 -26.17
C LEU A 99 -3.47 -8.20 -25.78
N GLY A 100 -2.52 -7.58 -26.50
CA GLY A 100 -1.09 -7.78 -26.27
C GLY A 100 -0.64 -7.26 -24.90
N LEU A 101 -1.04 -6.03 -24.54
CA LEU A 101 -0.70 -5.49 -23.23
C LEU A 101 -1.36 -6.27 -22.09
N SER A 102 -2.64 -6.65 -22.25
CA SER A 102 -3.34 -7.43 -21.24
C SER A 102 -2.71 -8.81 -21.08
N ALA A 103 -2.38 -9.53 -22.16
CA ALA A 103 -1.72 -10.82 -22.08
C ALA A 103 -0.34 -10.74 -21.38
N ALA A 104 0.44 -9.68 -21.67
CA ALA A 104 1.71 -9.45 -21.01
C ALA A 104 1.54 -9.19 -19.49
N VAL A 105 0.55 -8.39 -19.11
CA VAL A 105 0.23 -8.12 -17.70
C VAL A 105 -0.23 -9.38 -16.98
N GLU A 106 -1.15 -10.14 -17.56
CA GLU A 106 -1.65 -11.41 -17.00
C GLU A 106 -0.52 -12.41 -16.77
N LEU A 107 0.41 -12.53 -17.74
CA LEU A 107 1.59 -13.37 -17.63
C LEU A 107 2.50 -12.94 -16.47
N LEU A 108 2.68 -11.64 -16.27
CA LEU A 108 3.47 -11.11 -15.16
C LEU A 108 2.77 -11.30 -13.81
N GLN A 109 1.44 -11.24 -13.76
CA GLN A 109 0.67 -11.43 -12.52
C GLN A 109 0.75 -12.86 -11.97
N ILE A 110 1.14 -13.86 -12.77
CA ILE A 110 1.46 -15.21 -12.27
C ILE A 110 2.56 -15.18 -11.21
N PHE A 111 3.45 -14.20 -11.29
CA PHE A 111 4.55 -14.00 -10.36
C PHE A 111 4.20 -13.04 -9.21
N LEU A 112 2.93 -12.67 -9.02
CA LEU A 112 2.47 -11.79 -7.94
C LEU A 112 1.54 -12.56 -6.99
N PRO A 113 1.93 -12.84 -5.73
CA PRO A 113 1.14 -13.68 -4.82
C PRO A 113 -0.22 -13.08 -4.46
N ALA A 114 -0.31 -11.75 -4.48
CA ALA A 114 -1.52 -11.00 -4.18
C ALA A 114 -2.47 -10.83 -5.38
N ARG A 115 -2.10 -11.32 -6.56
CA ARG A 115 -2.88 -11.20 -7.79
C ARG A 115 -3.23 -12.57 -8.34
N LEU A 116 -4.35 -12.58 -9.08
CA LEU A 116 -4.88 -13.79 -9.69
C LEU A 116 -5.07 -13.47 -11.16
N SER A 117 -4.40 -14.24 -12.02
CA SER A 117 -4.59 -14.10 -13.47
C SER A 117 -5.97 -14.63 -13.88
N SER A 118 -6.60 -14.00 -14.87
CA SER A 118 -7.96 -14.31 -15.33
C SER A 118 -8.09 -14.18 -16.86
N VAL A 119 -8.63 -15.21 -17.52
CA VAL A 119 -8.93 -15.12 -18.96
C VAL A 119 -10.06 -14.13 -19.26
N PHE A 120 -10.93 -13.85 -18.29
CA PHE A 120 -12.01 -12.89 -18.44
C PHE A 120 -11.50 -11.44 -18.39
N ASP A 121 -10.41 -11.19 -17.67
CA ASP A 121 -9.76 -9.88 -17.61
C ASP A 121 -9.12 -9.57 -18.97
N LEU A 122 -8.48 -10.56 -19.61
CA LEU A 122 -8.01 -10.45 -20.99
C LEU A 122 -9.11 -10.02 -21.96
N ALA A 123 -10.29 -10.63 -21.86
CA ALA A 123 -11.44 -10.28 -22.70
C ALA A 123 -11.97 -8.87 -22.40
N ALA A 124 -12.17 -8.53 -21.12
CA ALA A 124 -12.68 -7.23 -20.69
C ALA A 124 -11.73 -6.08 -21.09
N ASN A 125 -10.42 -6.25 -20.91
CA ASN A 125 -9.40 -5.30 -21.31
C ASN A 125 -9.38 -5.08 -22.83
N THR A 126 -9.51 -6.16 -23.61
CA THR A 126 -9.60 -6.08 -25.09
C THR A 126 -10.86 -5.35 -25.54
N VAL A 127 -12.01 -5.61 -24.90
CA VAL A 127 -13.27 -4.86 -25.13
C VAL A 127 -13.11 -3.39 -24.76
N GLY A 128 -12.41 -3.08 -23.67
CA GLY A 128 -12.03 -1.72 -23.31
C GLY A 128 -11.28 -0.99 -24.41
N ALA A 129 -10.24 -1.62 -24.95
CA ALA A 129 -9.48 -1.05 -26.07
C ALA A 129 -10.34 -0.86 -27.34
N ALA A 130 -11.24 -1.80 -27.65
CA ALA A 130 -12.20 -1.65 -28.75
C ALA A 130 -13.15 -0.46 -28.52
N ALA A 131 -13.64 -0.28 -27.30
CA ALA A 131 -14.49 0.85 -26.91
C ALA A 131 -13.73 2.17 -27.06
N GLY A 132 -12.46 2.23 -26.66
CA GLY A 132 -11.59 3.39 -26.84
C GLY A 132 -11.42 3.83 -28.30
N TRP A 133 -11.24 2.86 -29.20
CA TRP A 133 -11.27 3.12 -30.64
C TRP A 133 -12.62 3.67 -31.10
N GLY A 134 -13.73 3.04 -30.69
CA GLY A 134 -15.08 3.53 -31.00
C GLY A 134 -15.31 4.97 -30.54
N VAL A 135 -14.82 5.31 -29.35
CA VAL A 135 -14.86 6.68 -28.80
C VAL A 135 -14.09 7.65 -29.68
N LEU A 136 -12.88 7.32 -30.14
CA LEU A 136 -12.12 8.19 -31.04
C LEU A 136 -12.88 8.46 -32.33
N GLU A 137 -13.41 7.42 -32.98
CA GLU A 137 -14.09 7.56 -34.29
C GLU A 137 -15.39 8.37 -34.20
N ARG A 138 -16.17 8.17 -33.14
CA ARG A 138 -17.52 8.72 -33.04
C ARG A 138 -17.60 10.01 -32.24
N TRP A 139 -16.77 10.13 -31.20
CA TRP A 139 -16.82 11.24 -30.26
C TRP A 139 -15.45 11.88 -29.98
N GLY A 140 -14.37 11.46 -30.62
CA GLY A 140 -13.02 11.93 -30.29
C GLY A 140 -12.89 13.45 -30.34
N ARG A 141 -13.57 14.09 -31.31
CA ARG A 141 -13.68 15.55 -31.38
C ARG A 141 -14.39 16.15 -30.17
N THR A 142 -15.56 15.63 -29.82
CA THR A 142 -16.37 16.11 -28.69
C THR A 142 -15.63 15.91 -27.38
N VAL A 143 -15.01 14.77 -27.18
CA VAL A 143 -14.22 14.44 -25.97
C VAL A 143 -13.03 15.39 -25.83
N VAL A 144 -12.18 15.49 -26.86
CA VAL A 144 -10.99 16.34 -26.80
C VAL A 144 -11.35 17.82 -26.75
N HIS A 145 -12.41 18.25 -27.43
CA HIS A 145 -12.92 19.61 -27.32
C HIS A 145 -13.46 19.89 -25.92
N GLY A 146 -14.22 18.97 -25.33
CA GLY A 146 -14.70 19.08 -23.94
C GLY A 146 -13.56 19.20 -22.94
N LEU A 147 -12.52 18.37 -23.05
CA LEU A 147 -11.31 18.47 -22.23
C LEU A 147 -10.59 19.82 -22.42
N SER A 148 -10.55 20.31 -23.65
CA SER A 148 -9.98 21.63 -23.96
C SER A 148 -10.82 22.76 -23.38
N LEU A 149 -12.16 22.69 -23.46
CA LEU A 149 -13.07 23.65 -22.85
C LEU A 149 -12.96 23.66 -21.32
N ALA A 150 -12.84 22.49 -20.69
CA ALA A 150 -12.61 22.37 -19.26
C ALA A 150 -11.27 23.02 -18.88
N GLY A 151 -10.19 22.69 -19.59
CA GLY A 151 -8.88 23.31 -19.40
C GLY A 151 -8.91 24.83 -19.62
N ASP A 152 -9.68 25.30 -20.59
CA ASP A 152 -9.91 26.72 -20.90
C ASP A 152 -10.72 27.44 -19.82
N PHE A 153 -11.74 26.78 -19.28
CA PHE A 153 -12.55 27.26 -18.17
C PHE A 153 -11.71 27.40 -16.90
N LEU A 154 -10.99 26.35 -16.51
CA LEU A 154 -10.03 26.36 -15.40
C LEU A 154 -8.99 27.45 -15.60
N ARG A 155 -8.44 27.58 -16.80
CA ARG A 155 -7.47 28.64 -17.14
C ARG A 155 -8.06 30.04 -16.95
N ARG A 156 -9.29 30.30 -17.40
CA ARG A 156 -9.93 31.62 -17.25
C ARG A 156 -10.20 31.98 -15.79
N ARG A 157 -10.43 30.99 -14.93
CA ARG A 157 -10.69 31.18 -13.50
C ARG A 157 -9.41 31.24 -12.64
N THR A 158 -8.27 30.77 -13.15
CA THR A 158 -6.99 30.72 -12.42
C THR A 158 -6.07 31.89 -12.78
N SER A 159 -6.35 33.07 -12.21
CA SER A 159 -5.36 34.16 -12.16
C SER A 159 -4.13 33.74 -11.34
N PRO A 160 -2.94 34.36 -11.49
CA PRO A 160 -1.78 34.02 -10.65
C PRO A 160 -2.09 34.06 -9.15
N ARG A 161 -2.88 35.05 -8.70
CA ARG A 161 -3.34 35.16 -7.31
C ARG A 161 -4.28 34.02 -6.93
N ALA A 162 -5.27 33.72 -7.77
CA ALA A 162 -6.20 32.62 -7.52
C ALA A 162 -5.51 31.25 -7.53
N LEU A 163 -4.48 31.06 -8.36
CA LEU A 163 -3.64 29.87 -8.35
C LEU A 163 -2.92 29.72 -7.01
N TRP A 164 -2.24 30.76 -6.53
CA TRP A 164 -1.58 30.71 -5.22
C TRP A 164 -2.56 30.45 -4.08
N LEU A 165 -3.70 31.12 -4.05
CA LEU A 165 -4.74 30.87 -3.06
C LEU A 165 -5.30 29.45 -3.15
N GLY A 166 -5.50 28.93 -4.36
CA GLY A 166 -5.94 27.55 -4.57
C GLY A 166 -4.91 26.52 -4.11
N LEU A 167 -3.62 26.75 -4.40
CA LEU A 167 -2.54 25.87 -3.96
C LEU A 167 -2.35 25.91 -2.44
N LEU A 168 -2.42 27.09 -1.82
CA LEU A 168 -2.38 27.26 -0.37
C LEU A 168 -3.61 26.65 0.29
N GLY A 169 -4.79 26.85 -0.28
CA GLY A 169 -6.04 26.26 0.21
C GLY A 169 -6.02 24.73 0.08
N TYR A 170 -5.51 24.19 -1.02
CA TYR A 170 -5.35 22.76 -1.21
C TYR A 170 -4.30 22.17 -0.26
N ALA A 171 -3.17 22.85 -0.06
CA ALA A 171 -2.18 22.46 0.93
C ALA A 171 -2.77 22.48 2.35
N GLY A 172 -3.49 23.55 2.71
CA GLY A 172 -4.19 23.66 3.98
C GLY A 172 -5.20 22.54 4.17
N LEU A 173 -5.96 22.17 3.13
CA LEU A 173 -6.86 21.03 3.16
C LEU A 173 -6.13 19.71 3.42
N MET A 174 -5.02 19.44 2.72
CA MET A 174 -4.24 18.21 2.93
C MET A 174 -3.68 18.14 4.36
N LEU A 175 -3.23 19.27 4.92
CA LEU A 175 -2.75 19.34 6.30
C LEU A 175 -3.88 19.19 7.33
N LEU A 176 -5.05 19.79 7.07
CA LEU A 176 -6.24 19.60 7.91
C LEU A 176 -6.67 18.14 7.94
N LEU A 177 -6.55 17.42 6.82
CA LEU A 177 -6.86 15.98 6.74
C LEU A 177 -5.79 15.10 7.39
N ALA A 178 -4.53 15.55 7.49
CA ALA A 178 -3.45 14.76 8.09
C ALA A 178 -3.70 14.42 9.57
N GLY A 179 -4.26 15.34 10.36
CA GLY A 179 -4.55 15.13 11.78
C GLY A 179 -5.55 13.99 12.06
N PRO A 180 -6.75 13.98 11.43
CA PRO A 180 -7.67 12.84 11.50
C PRO A 180 -7.04 11.51 11.08
N PHE A 181 -6.17 11.51 10.05
CA PHE A 181 -5.49 10.29 9.63
C PHE A 181 -4.48 9.79 10.66
N GLN A 182 -3.72 10.69 11.29
CA GLN A 182 -2.83 10.32 12.39
C GLN A 182 -3.60 9.76 13.59
N ARG A 183 -4.80 10.28 13.88
CA ARG A 183 -5.66 9.69 14.93
C ARG A 183 -6.08 8.26 14.61
N ALA A 184 -6.16 7.88 13.34
CA ALA A 184 -6.57 6.54 12.97
C ALA A 184 -5.50 5.46 13.19
N SER A 185 -4.24 5.85 13.42
CA SER A 185 -3.16 4.93 13.83
C SER A 185 -2.92 4.92 15.35
N ARG A 186 -3.53 5.84 16.11
CA ARG A 186 -3.33 5.90 17.57
C ARG A 186 -3.92 4.69 18.31
N LEU A 187 -3.37 4.44 19.50
CA LEU A 187 -3.75 3.32 20.37
C LEU A 187 -4.64 3.77 21.55
N ASP A 188 -5.13 5.01 21.53
CA ASP A 188 -5.96 5.61 22.58
C ASP A 188 -7.20 4.79 22.97
N GLY A 189 -7.77 4.08 21.99
CA GLY A 189 -8.92 3.20 22.12
C GLY A 189 -8.63 1.76 22.58
N TRP A 190 -7.42 1.43 23.02
CA TRP A 190 -7.12 0.11 23.60
C TRP A 190 -7.91 -0.13 24.89
N ASP A 191 -8.36 -1.38 25.07
CA ASP A 191 -9.13 -1.79 26.25
C ASP A 191 -8.17 -2.30 27.33
N ASP A 192 -8.25 -1.74 28.54
CA ASP A 192 -7.37 -2.12 29.66
C ASP A 192 -7.89 -3.33 30.46
N ARG A 193 -9.02 -3.91 30.04
CA ARG A 193 -9.62 -5.10 30.66
C ARG A 193 -9.20 -6.41 30.00
N PHE A 194 -8.37 -6.37 28.97
CA PHE A 194 -7.91 -7.58 28.27
C PHE A 194 -6.81 -8.31 29.04
N HIS A 195 -6.81 -9.64 28.89
CA HIS A 195 -5.81 -10.52 29.48
C HIS A 195 -4.69 -10.78 28.47
N LEU A 196 -3.49 -11.06 28.98
CA LEU A 196 -2.41 -11.61 28.16
C LEU A 196 -2.58 -13.12 28.07
N MET A 197 -2.58 -13.66 26.86
CA MET A 197 -2.61 -15.10 26.59
C MET A 197 -1.38 -15.52 25.80
N LEU A 198 -0.84 -16.69 26.13
CA LEU A 198 0.23 -17.33 25.38
C LEU A 198 -0.24 -18.70 24.89
N GLY A 199 -0.10 -18.97 23.59
CA GLY A 199 -0.35 -20.29 22.99
C GLY A 199 -1.82 -20.63 22.68
N ASN A 200 -2.79 -19.80 23.05
CA ASN A 200 -4.20 -19.96 22.67
C ASN A 200 -4.99 -18.64 22.86
N GLU A 201 -6.28 -18.68 22.58
CA GLU A 201 -7.27 -17.66 22.93
C GLU A 201 -7.97 -18.01 24.26
N ALA A 202 -8.68 -17.04 24.85
CA ALA A 202 -9.38 -17.24 26.13
C ALA A 202 -10.41 -18.39 26.13
N ASP A 203 -11.02 -18.69 24.98
CA ASP A 203 -12.00 -19.77 24.80
C ASP A 203 -11.37 -21.11 24.40
N GLY A 204 -10.07 -21.14 24.09
CA GLY A 204 -9.35 -22.34 23.67
C GLY A 204 -9.45 -22.68 22.18
N GLU A 205 -10.15 -21.87 21.36
CA GLU A 205 -10.51 -22.21 19.97
C GLU A 205 -9.46 -21.79 18.93
N ARG A 206 -8.36 -21.15 19.33
CA ARG A 206 -7.28 -20.70 18.43
C ARG A 206 -5.90 -21.16 18.92
N PRO A 207 -5.70 -22.46 19.19
CA PRO A 207 -4.47 -22.96 19.78
C PRO A 207 -3.30 -22.75 18.83
N TRP A 208 -2.14 -22.38 19.35
CA TRP A 208 -0.86 -22.46 18.64
C TRP A 208 -0.03 -23.60 19.20
N ARG A 209 0.50 -24.45 18.33
CA ARG A 209 1.33 -25.58 18.73
C ARG A 209 2.79 -25.17 18.64
N GLY A 210 3.45 -25.05 19.77
CA GLY A 210 4.87 -24.72 19.77
C GLY A 210 5.41 -24.47 21.16
N ARG A 211 6.62 -23.91 21.22
CA ARG A 211 7.30 -23.55 22.46
C ARG A 211 7.51 -22.05 22.53
N VAL A 212 7.26 -21.48 23.70
CA VAL A 212 7.61 -20.10 24.03
C VAL A 212 8.62 -20.14 25.16
N ARG A 213 9.77 -19.49 24.98
CA ARG A 213 10.84 -19.42 25.99
C ARG A 213 10.82 -18.12 26.77
N GLU A 214 10.48 -17.02 26.10
CA GLU A 214 10.48 -15.69 26.70
C GLU A 214 9.53 -14.76 25.96
N VAL A 215 8.90 -13.85 26.70
CA VAL A 215 8.12 -12.73 26.16
C VAL A 215 8.47 -11.47 26.94
N ARG A 216 8.80 -10.39 26.22
CA ARG A 216 8.99 -9.04 26.78
C ARG A 216 8.11 -8.04 26.03
N ILE A 217 7.53 -7.10 26.76
CA ILE A 217 6.69 -6.04 26.19
C ILE A 217 7.16 -4.69 26.73
N PHE A 218 7.37 -3.74 25.83
CA PHE A 218 7.81 -2.38 26.13
C PHE A 218 6.72 -1.39 25.73
N ASP A 219 6.62 -0.26 26.43
CA ASP A 219 5.68 0.83 26.10
C ASP A 219 6.24 1.88 25.13
N HIS A 220 7.34 1.54 24.47
CA HIS A 220 7.98 2.34 23.44
C HIS A 220 8.49 1.42 22.33
N ASP A 221 8.77 2.00 21.17
CA ASP A 221 9.46 1.30 20.08
C ASP A 221 10.97 1.32 20.30
N LEU A 222 11.58 0.14 20.21
CA LEU A 222 13.04 0.02 20.23
C LEU A 222 13.65 0.54 18.92
N SER A 223 14.76 1.28 19.04
CA SER A 223 15.54 1.74 17.90
C SER A 223 16.27 0.58 17.21
N GLU A 224 16.65 0.77 15.93
CA GLU A 224 17.42 -0.25 15.19
C GLU A 224 18.76 -0.58 15.86
N GLU A 225 19.38 0.37 16.57
CA GLU A 225 20.58 0.13 17.38
C GLU A 225 20.29 -0.75 18.59
N GLN A 226 19.20 -0.48 19.31
CA GLN A 226 18.78 -1.28 20.47
C GLN A 226 18.44 -2.70 20.05
N ILE A 227 17.71 -2.86 18.94
CA ILE A 227 17.34 -4.16 18.37
C ILE A 227 18.60 -4.95 17.97
N ARG A 228 19.54 -4.33 17.23
CA ARG A 228 20.81 -4.98 16.88
C ARG A 228 21.57 -5.44 18.12
N HIS A 229 21.61 -4.59 19.14
CA HIS A 229 22.29 -4.92 20.39
C HIS A 229 21.65 -6.11 21.13
N ILE A 230 20.31 -6.20 21.14
CA ILE A 230 19.58 -7.33 21.73
C ILE A 230 19.93 -8.64 21.01
N PHE A 231 20.01 -8.62 19.68
CA PHE A 231 20.38 -9.80 18.89
C PHE A 231 21.86 -10.18 19.05
N ASP A 232 22.77 -9.20 19.13
CA ASP A 232 24.22 -9.46 19.24
C ASP A 232 24.64 -9.96 20.62
N LYS A 233 24.06 -9.42 21.70
CA LYS A 233 24.50 -9.71 23.08
C LYS A 233 23.69 -10.77 23.81
N GLY A 234 22.55 -11.21 23.28
CA GLY A 234 21.71 -12.26 23.86
C GLY A 234 21.30 -11.99 25.31
N GLN A 235 20.13 -11.37 25.51
CA GLN A 235 19.50 -11.02 26.81
C GLN A 235 20.29 -10.13 27.79
N ASN A 236 21.63 -10.06 27.71
CA ASN A 236 22.50 -9.38 28.67
C ASN A 236 22.79 -7.91 28.30
N SER A 237 21.80 -7.24 27.71
CA SER A 237 21.89 -5.82 27.39
C SER A 237 21.38 -4.98 28.56
N ASP A 238 22.19 -4.03 29.02
CA ASP A 238 21.82 -2.93 29.93
C ASP A 238 20.76 -1.97 29.32
N LEU A 239 19.91 -2.48 28.42
CA LEU A 239 18.89 -1.72 27.71
C LEU A 239 17.56 -1.86 28.45
N GLU A 240 17.03 -0.70 28.82
CA GLU A 240 15.71 -0.32 29.36
C GLU A 240 14.78 -1.44 29.87
N ASP A 241 14.30 -1.26 31.10
CA ASP A 241 13.40 -2.21 31.77
C ASP A 241 12.10 -2.42 30.97
N PRO A 242 11.77 -3.67 30.56
CA PRO A 242 10.51 -3.96 29.92
C PRO A 242 9.34 -3.67 30.85
N LEU A 243 8.18 -3.32 30.28
CA LEU A 243 6.96 -3.13 31.05
C LEU A 243 6.37 -4.45 31.52
N ALA A 244 6.58 -5.54 30.78
CA ALA A 244 6.25 -6.91 31.19
C ALA A 244 7.35 -7.87 30.71
N HIS A 245 7.75 -8.84 31.54
CA HIS A 245 8.79 -9.82 31.22
C HIS A 245 8.46 -11.18 31.82
N TYR A 246 8.22 -12.16 30.95
CA TYR A 246 7.94 -13.54 31.34
C TYR A 246 8.99 -14.48 30.75
N VAL A 247 9.60 -15.30 31.62
CA VAL A 247 10.53 -16.37 31.24
C VAL A 247 9.83 -17.71 31.47
N LEU A 248 9.80 -18.54 30.43
CA LEU A 248 9.05 -19.78 30.37
C LEU A 248 10.01 -20.96 30.19
N THR A 249 10.79 -21.26 31.22
CA THR A 249 11.80 -22.34 31.20
C THR A 249 11.43 -23.53 32.10
N SER A 250 10.34 -23.41 32.85
CA SER A 250 9.77 -24.45 33.72
C SER A 250 8.25 -24.54 33.50
N PRO A 251 7.58 -25.64 33.90
CA PRO A 251 6.14 -25.78 33.77
C PRO A 251 5.37 -25.01 34.85
N GLU A 252 6.04 -24.26 35.71
CA GLU A 252 5.39 -23.44 36.73
C GLU A 252 4.76 -22.20 36.11
N SER A 253 3.66 -21.74 36.70
CA SER A 253 2.99 -20.49 36.34
C SER A 253 3.95 -19.28 36.50
N PRO A 254 4.41 -18.62 35.42
CA PRO A 254 5.47 -17.63 35.50
C PRO A 254 4.99 -16.30 36.09
N ASN A 255 5.82 -15.69 36.94
CA ASN A 255 5.61 -14.32 37.43
C ASN A 255 6.15 -13.29 36.42
N ASP A 256 5.62 -12.08 36.45
CA ASP A 256 6.20 -10.95 35.72
C ASP A 256 7.49 -10.50 36.44
N LEU A 257 8.63 -10.64 35.77
CA LEU A 257 9.93 -10.23 36.31
C LEU A 257 10.09 -8.70 36.36
N ALA A 258 9.29 -7.95 35.58
CA ALA A 258 9.22 -6.49 35.69
C ALA A 258 8.46 -6.04 36.95
N GLY A 259 7.68 -6.93 37.57
CA GLY A 259 6.96 -6.68 38.82
C GLY A 259 5.78 -5.70 38.72
N ARG A 260 5.28 -5.42 37.50
CA ARG A 260 4.22 -4.42 37.24
C ARG A 260 2.90 -5.05 36.78
N ASN A 261 2.92 -6.30 36.37
CA ASN A 261 1.75 -6.99 35.82
C ASN A 261 1.44 -8.30 36.57
N PRO A 262 0.22 -8.82 36.44
CA PRO A 262 -0.15 -10.11 37.01
C PRO A 262 0.72 -11.25 36.48
N ARG A 263 0.89 -12.29 37.30
CA ARG A 263 1.46 -13.56 36.86
C ARG A 263 0.57 -14.23 35.81
N LEU A 264 1.16 -15.14 35.04
CA LEU A 264 0.40 -16.02 34.15
C LEU A 264 0.03 -17.31 34.86
N VAL A 265 -1.16 -17.82 34.58
CA VAL A 265 -1.71 -19.05 35.13
C VAL A 265 -2.10 -20.01 34.01
N TRP A 266 -1.85 -21.29 34.23
CA TRP A 266 -2.21 -22.35 33.30
C TRP A 266 -3.72 -22.47 33.12
N GLN A 267 -4.11 -22.66 31.87
CA GLN A 267 -5.43 -23.05 31.44
C GLN A 267 -5.29 -24.46 30.84
N GLY A 268 -5.95 -25.45 31.46
CA GLY A 268 -5.71 -26.86 31.16
C GLY A 268 -4.45 -27.40 31.87
N ASP A 269 -3.91 -28.49 31.33
CA ASP A 269 -2.81 -29.22 31.95
C ASP A 269 -1.45 -28.67 31.48
N PRO A 270 -0.54 -28.33 32.41
CA PRO A 270 0.83 -28.00 32.07
C PRO A 270 1.46 -29.17 31.32
N GLN A 271 1.93 -28.94 30.09
CA GLN A 271 2.60 -29.98 29.31
C GLN A 271 4.11 -29.95 29.53
N ASP A 272 4.76 -31.10 29.37
CA ASP A 272 6.20 -31.33 29.59
C ASP A 272 7.09 -30.15 29.17
N ALA A 273 7.71 -29.53 30.16
CA ALA A 273 8.83 -28.61 29.99
C ALA A 273 10.14 -29.42 29.98
N ALA A 274 10.45 -30.07 28.85
CA ALA A 274 11.75 -30.73 28.73
C ALA A 274 12.85 -29.67 28.47
N SER A 275 13.54 -29.31 29.56
CA SER A 275 14.89 -28.75 29.63
C SER A 275 15.18 -27.48 28.80
N GLY A 276 14.91 -26.29 29.35
CA GLY A 276 15.54 -25.01 28.95
C GLY A 276 15.20 -24.46 27.56
N GLN A 277 14.45 -25.20 26.74
CA GLN A 277 14.06 -24.85 25.36
C GLN A 277 12.66 -24.22 25.25
N GLY A 278 12.14 -23.69 26.37
CA GLY A 278 10.81 -23.09 26.42
C GLY A 278 9.70 -24.04 26.91
N VAL A 279 8.55 -23.47 27.23
CA VAL A 279 7.33 -24.20 27.62
C VAL A 279 6.52 -24.54 26.38
N ARG A 280 6.07 -25.80 26.27
CA ARG A 280 5.18 -26.24 25.19
C ARG A 280 3.75 -25.78 25.45
N LEU A 281 3.17 -25.07 24.50
CA LEU A 281 1.80 -24.57 24.54
C LEU A 281 0.96 -25.18 23.41
N GLY A 282 -0.35 -25.23 23.62
CA GLY A 282 -1.30 -25.70 22.61
C GLY A 282 -2.71 -25.91 23.16
N ARG A 283 -3.46 -26.77 22.48
CA ARG A 283 -4.90 -26.99 22.76
C ARG A 283 -5.20 -27.42 24.19
N HIS A 284 -4.30 -28.20 24.81
CA HIS A 284 -4.52 -28.81 26.13
C HIS A 284 -3.88 -28.04 27.28
N GLY A 285 -3.07 -27.03 26.98
CA GLY A 285 -2.31 -26.28 27.96
C GLY A 285 -1.85 -24.95 27.36
N TRP A 286 -2.37 -23.86 27.89
CA TRP A 286 -1.96 -22.50 27.52
C TRP A 286 -1.92 -21.59 28.75
N LEU A 287 -1.38 -20.39 28.61
CA LEU A 287 -1.23 -19.45 29.72
C LEU A 287 -2.14 -18.25 29.54
N LYS A 288 -2.70 -17.75 30.65
CA LYS A 288 -3.51 -16.54 30.72
C LYS A 288 -3.10 -15.70 31.93
N SER A 289 -3.07 -14.39 31.83
CA SER A 289 -2.83 -13.52 32.99
C SER A 289 -3.94 -13.68 34.03
N GLU A 290 -3.58 -13.75 35.31
CA GLU A 290 -4.54 -13.94 36.41
C GLU A 290 -5.57 -12.80 36.50
N ALA A 291 -5.13 -11.58 36.20
CA ALA A 291 -5.97 -10.39 36.09
C ALA A 291 -5.71 -9.66 34.75
N PRO A 292 -6.57 -8.70 34.36
CA PRO A 292 -6.33 -7.88 33.18
C PRO A 292 -5.00 -7.12 33.22
N MET A 293 -4.36 -6.95 32.05
CA MET A 293 -3.10 -6.23 31.89
C MET A 293 -3.32 -4.71 31.86
N THR A 294 -3.87 -4.18 32.95
CA THR A 294 -4.34 -2.78 33.03
C THR A 294 -3.19 -1.79 32.93
N GLU A 295 -2.09 -2.04 33.66
CA GLU A 295 -0.92 -1.15 33.67
C GLU A 295 -0.24 -1.12 32.30
N LEU A 296 0.04 -2.31 31.73
CA LEU A 296 0.54 -2.49 30.36
C LEU A 296 -0.29 -1.70 29.34
N SER A 297 -1.60 -1.93 29.33
CA SER A 297 -2.50 -1.31 28.35
C SER A 297 -2.54 0.22 28.50
N ARG A 298 -2.56 0.75 29.73
CA ARG A 298 -2.58 2.21 29.96
C ARG A 298 -1.26 2.88 29.60
N ALA A 299 -0.11 2.23 29.82
CA ALA A 299 1.17 2.76 29.39
C ALA A 299 1.25 2.86 27.86
N ILE A 300 0.92 1.77 27.15
CA ILE A 300 0.91 1.74 25.68
C ILE A 300 -0.11 2.73 25.09
N ARG A 301 -1.27 2.92 25.73
CA ARG A 301 -2.23 3.96 25.32
C ARG A 301 -1.63 5.36 25.37
N ARG A 302 -0.86 5.67 26.42
CA ARG A 302 -0.25 6.99 26.62
C ARG A 302 0.87 7.26 25.62
N SER A 303 1.73 6.27 25.36
CA SER A 303 2.82 6.41 24.40
C SER A 303 2.34 6.28 22.95
N SER A 304 1.27 5.53 22.68
CA SER A 304 0.85 5.07 21.35
C SER A 304 1.95 4.37 20.56
N ARG A 305 2.95 3.81 21.26
CA ARG A 305 4.11 3.11 20.73
C ARG A 305 4.39 1.92 21.64
N PHE A 306 4.92 0.82 21.10
CA PHE A 306 5.25 -0.36 21.91
C PHE A 306 6.15 -1.33 21.15
N THR A 307 6.74 -2.27 21.88
CA THR A 307 7.50 -3.38 21.30
C THR A 307 7.07 -4.69 21.94
N VAL A 308 6.95 -5.75 21.14
CA VAL A 308 6.77 -7.13 21.61
C VAL A 308 7.97 -7.94 21.15
N GLU A 309 8.71 -8.47 22.10
CA GLU A 309 9.81 -9.41 21.88
C GLU A 309 9.38 -10.80 22.35
N ALA A 310 9.67 -11.82 21.54
CA ALA A 310 9.35 -13.20 21.85
C ALA A 310 10.40 -14.17 21.29
N LYS A 311 10.72 -15.21 22.06
CA LYS A 311 11.56 -16.33 21.62
C LYS A 311 10.69 -17.57 21.50
N ILE A 312 10.51 -18.04 20.27
CA ILE A 312 9.42 -18.95 19.92
C ILE A 312 9.90 -20.00 18.91
N ALA A 313 9.42 -21.23 19.04
CA ALA A 313 9.67 -22.32 18.10
C ALA A 313 8.34 -22.99 17.74
N THR A 314 7.98 -23.05 16.46
CA THR A 314 6.75 -23.72 16.05
C THR A 314 6.87 -25.24 16.21
N GLY A 315 5.78 -25.89 16.58
CA GLY A 315 5.64 -27.35 16.54
C GLY A 315 5.04 -27.85 15.22
N ASP A 316 4.46 -26.95 14.42
CA ASP A 316 3.66 -27.26 13.24
C ASP A 316 3.91 -26.20 12.16
N THR A 317 4.66 -26.55 11.12
CA THR A 317 5.11 -25.63 10.06
C THR A 317 3.99 -25.33 9.03
N ASP A 318 2.85 -25.99 9.13
CA ASP A 318 1.69 -25.77 8.25
C ASP A 318 0.43 -25.45 9.09
N GLN A 319 0.60 -24.58 10.08
CA GLN A 319 -0.50 -24.21 10.96
C GLN A 319 -1.27 -22.98 10.44
N TRP A 320 -2.55 -23.19 10.14
CA TRP A 320 -3.46 -22.13 9.69
C TRP A 320 -4.07 -21.37 10.86
N GLY A 321 -4.31 -20.07 10.65
CA GLY A 321 -4.37 -19.15 11.77
C GLY A 321 -5.31 -17.94 11.68
N PRO A 322 -4.96 -16.85 12.41
CA PRO A 322 -3.75 -16.75 13.21
C PRO A 322 -3.91 -17.58 14.47
N ALA A 323 -3.10 -18.62 14.58
CA ALA A 323 -2.90 -19.37 15.80
C ALA A 323 -2.20 -18.47 16.82
N ARG A 324 -2.69 -18.39 18.05
CA ARG A 324 -2.28 -17.36 19.02
C ARG A 324 -0.95 -17.72 19.69
N ILE A 325 0.10 -16.96 19.40
CA ILE A 325 1.39 -17.12 20.08
C ILE A 325 1.42 -16.23 21.32
N VAL A 326 1.22 -14.91 21.14
CA VAL A 326 1.09 -13.91 22.20
C VAL A 326 -0.10 -13.02 21.87
N SER A 327 -1.10 -12.94 22.73
CA SER A 327 -2.32 -12.15 22.46
C SER A 327 -2.75 -11.35 23.67
N LEU A 328 -3.06 -10.07 23.47
CA LEU A 328 -3.73 -9.24 24.46
C LEU A 328 -5.17 -9.05 23.99
N SER A 329 -6.07 -9.94 24.42
CA SER A 329 -7.45 -10.00 23.93
C SER A 329 -8.46 -10.38 25.01
N ALA A 330 -9.73 -10.18 24.69
CA ALA A 330 -10.83 -10.82 25.41
C ALA A 330 -11.22 -12.15 24.75
N ASP A 331 -11.27 -12.18 23.43
CA ASP A 331 -11.81 -13.28 22.62
C ASP A 331 -11.30 -13.20 21.15
N PRO A 332 -11.64 -14.17 20.27
CA PRO A 332 -11.21 -14.15 18.87
C PRO A 332 -11.69 -12.93 18.04
N HIS A 333 -12.60 -12.12 18.56
CA HIS A 333 -13.24 -10.99 17.90
C HIS A 333 -12.88 -9.62 18.53
N GLN A 334 -12.24 -9.61 19.70
CA GLN A 334 -11.87 -8.38 20.40
C GLN A 334 -10.46 -8.47 21.00
N ARG A 335 -9.56 -7.60 20.52
CA ARG A 335 -8.15 -7.58 20.93
C ARG A 335 -7.55 -6.19 20.94
N ASN A 336 -6.43 -6.03 21.63
CA ASN A 336 -5.51 -4.92 21.43
C ASN A 336 -4.43 -5.31 20.41
N PHE A 337 -3.80 -6.47 20.59
CA PHE A 337 -2.91 -7.05 19.59
C PHE A 337 -2.87 -8.58 19.65
N THR A 338 -2.36 -9.19 18.58
CA THR A 338 -1.98 -10.60 18.54
C THR A 338 -0.75 -10.79 17.67
N LEU A 339 0.27 -11.46 18.22
CA LEU A 339 1.32 -12.15 17.49
C LEU A 339 0.89 -13.61 17.28
N GLY A 340 0.92 -14.09 16.04
CA GLY A 340 0.47 -15.43 15.69
C GLY A 340 1.18 -16.02 14.48
N GLN A 341 0.89 -17.29 14.22
CA GLN A 341 1.26 -17.99 12.98
C GLN A 341 0.00 -18.12 12.11
N ASP A 342 0.09 -17.75 10.84
CA ASP A 342 -1.03 -17.77 9.88
C ASP A 342 -0.56 -18.26 8.50
N GLU A 343 -1.50 -18.68 7.65
CA GLU A 343 -1.25 -19.15 6.27
C GLU A 343 -0.08 -20.15 6.14
N GLY A 344 0.05 -21.08 7.10
CA GLY A 344 1.13 -22.06 7.13
C GLY A 344 2.33 -21.55 7.93
N ASP A 345 3.32 -20.95 7.26
CA ASP A 345 4.62 -20.60 7.84
C ASP A 345 4.80 -19.12 8.18
N ALA A 346 3.75 -18.30 7.99
CA ALA A 346 3.88 -16.85 8.11
C ALA A 346 3.66 -16.37 9.55
N LEU A 347 4.50 -15.44 9.98
CA LEU A 347 4.26 -14.64 11.17
C LEU A 347 3.19 -13.60 10.87
N ALA A 348 2.13 -13.57 11.67
CA ALA A 348 1.06 -12.58 11.57
C ALA A 348 1.00 -11.72 12.83
N PHE A 349 0.97 -10.40 12.66
CA PHE A 349 0.71 -9.45 13.73
C PHE A 349 -0.55 -8.63 13.44
N ARG A 350 -1.56 -8.80 14.30
CA ARG A 350 -2.81 -8.03 14.28
C ARG A 350 -2.76 -6.95 15.33
N LEU A 351 -3.12 -5.73 14.95
CA LEU A 351 -3.07 -4.56 15.84
C LEU A 351 -4.39 -3.81 15.75
N ARG A 352 -5.01 -3.53 16.90
CA ARG A 352 -6.20 -2.68 16.99
C ARG A 352 -5.81 -1.20 16.95
N THR A 353 -6.35 -0.52 15.97
CA THR A 353 -6.38 0.94 15.83
C THR A 353 -7.76 1.35 15.29
N PRO A 354 -8.12 2.63 15.27
CA PRO A 354 -9.33 3.05 14.57
C PRO A 354 -9.31 2.68 13.07
N ALA A 355 -8.14 2.56 12.44
CA ALA A 355 -8.00 2.13 11.05
C ALA A 355 -8.28 0.63 10.86
N THR A 356 -7.90 -0.24 11.79
CA THR A 356 -8.04 -1.71 11.66
C THR A 356 -9.27 -2.28 12.39
N GLY A 357 -9.98 -1.44 13.14
CA GLY A 357 -11.20 -1.79 13.86
C GLY A 357 -10.96 -2.54 15.17
N ARG A 358 -12.05 -2.88 15.88
CA ARG A 358 -12.01 -3.46 17.24
C ARG A 358 -11.29 -4.82 17.33
N ASN A 359 -11.19 -5.55 16.24
CA ASN A 359 -10.48 -6.84 16.18
C ASN A 359 -9.08 -6.74 15.55
N GLY A 360 -8.68 -5.57 15.03
CA GLY A 360 -7.40 -5.41 14.34
C GLY A 360 -7.19 -6.37 13.16
N MET A 361 -8.27 -6.76 12.47
CA MET A 361 -8.24 -7.91 11.53
C MET A 361 -7.56 -7.57 10.21
N HIS A 362 -7.87 -6.40 9.63
CA HIS A 362 -7.33 -5.97 8.35
C HIS A 362 -6.97 -4.47 8.33
N PRO A 363 -5.82 -4.10 7.76
CA PRO A 363 -4.70 -4.99 7.43
C PRO A 363 -4.01 -5.56 8.69
N ALA A 364 -3.34 -6.70 8.52
CA ALA A 364 -2.41 -7.27 9.49
C ALA A 364 -0.98 -7.24 8.89
N LEU A 365 0.04 -7.21 9.73
CA LEU A 365 1.42 -7.45 9.29
C LEU A 365 1.57 -8.97 9.05
N VAL A 366 2.03 -9.37 7.87
CA VAL A 366 2.28 -10.78 7.54
C VAL A 366 3.69 -10.91 7.00
N VAL A 367 4.52 -11.73 7.66
CA VAL A 367 5.90 -12.01 7.27
C VAL A 367 6.03 -13.51 6.95
N PRO A 368 6.15 -13.89 5.67
CA PRO A 368 6.21 -15.30 5.26
C PRO A 368 7.53 -15.98 5.66
N GLY A 369 7.51 -17.31 5.78
CA GLY A 369 8.72 -18.12 5.97
C GLY A 369 9.39 -17.98 7.34
N VAL A 370 8.72 -17.39 8.33
CA VAL A 370 9.24 -17.30 9.71
C VAL A 370 9.14 -18.63 10.42
N PHE A 371 8.19 -19.47 10.05
CA PHE A 371 7.94 -20.79 10.64
C PHE A 371 8.10 -21.93 9.62
N ALA A 372 9.01 -21.74 8.66
CA ALA A 372 9.31 -22.74 7.62
C ALA A 372 10.08 -23.95 8.19
N ASP A 373 10.69 -23.78 9.36
CA ASP A 373 11.36 -24.81 10.14
C ASP A 373 10.83 -24.81 11.59
N ARG A 374 11.38 -25.68 12.45
CA ARG A 374 10.97 -25.85 13.86
C ARG A 374 12.02 -25.34 14.85
N ASP A 375 13.00 -24.60 14.37
CA ASP A 375 14.03 -24.01 15.21
C ASP A 375 13.43 -22.85 16.03
N GLU A 376 14.20 -22.39 17.02
CA GLU A 376 13.78 -21.21 17.79
C GLU A 376 14.13 -19.95 17.01
N HIS A 377 13.12 -19.11 16.80
CA HIS A 377 13.27 -17.78 16.23
C HIS A 377 13.13 -16.72 17.33
N HIS A 378 14.00 -15.71 17.25
CA HIS A 378 13.93 -14.52 18.09
C HIS A 378 13.24 -13.41 17.30
N VAL A 379 12.00 -13.12 17.70
CA VAL A 379 11.09 -12.19 17.02
C VAL A 379 10.93 -10.93 17.84
N ILE A 380 11.14 -9.78 17.21
CA ILE A 380 10.87 -8.46 17.79
C ILE A 380 9.93 -7.73 16.84
N VAL A 381 8.75 -7.31 17.32
CA VAL A 381 7.80 -6.49 16.57
C VAL A 381 7.68 -5.14 17.25
N THR A 382 8.04 -4.08 16.53
CA THR A 382 7.93 -2.69 17.01
C THR A 382 6.78 -1.96 16.36
N TYR A 383 6.12 -1.09 17.12
CA TYR A 383 5.15 -0.14 16.63
C TYR A 383 5.49 1.27 17.09
N ASN A 384 5.74 2.16 16.13
CA ASN A 384 6.17 3.54 16.42
C ASN A 384 5.04 4.57 16.34
N GLY A 385 3.77 4.16 16.34
CA GLY A 385 2.61 5.06 16.18
C GLY A 385 2.15 5.23 14.74
N TYR A 386 2.91 4.71 13.77
CA TYR A 386 2.63 4.81 12.34
C TYR A 386 2.89 3.48 11.60
N GLN A 387 3.93 2.76 11.99
CA GLN A 387 4.42 1.58 11.28
C GLN A 387 4.67 0.43 12.25
N LEU A 388 4.26 -0.77 11.85
CA LEU A 388 4.63 -2.06 12.43
C LEU A 388 5.78 -2.66 11.62
N VAL A 389 6.87 -3.02 12.30
CA VAL A 389 8.05 -3.66 11.72
C VAL A 389 8.36 -4.93 12.53
N ALA A 390 8.67 -6.02 11.84
CA ALA A 390 9.15 -7.24 12.46
C ALA A 390 10.64 -7.44 12.15
N HIS A 391 11.40 -7.83 13.16
CA HIS A 391 12.76 -8.31 13.07
C HIS A 391 12.78 -9.77 13.53
N VAL A 392 13.37 -10.64 12.72
CA VAL A 392 13.46 -12.08 12.99
C VAL A 392 14.91 -12.49 12.80
N ASP A 393 15.52 -12.99 13.88
CA ASP A 393 16.90 -13.47 13.93
C ASP A 393 17.92 -12.42 13.44
N GLY A 394 17.86 -11.21 14.00
CA GLY A 394 18.77 -10.13 13.66
C GLY A 394 18.44 -9.39 12.36
N ARG A 395 17.45 -9.85 11.58
CA ARG A 395 17.12 -9.28 10.28
C ARG A 395 15.76 -8.59 10.31
N ARG A 396 15.73 -7.32 9.92
CA ARG A 396 14.48 -6.63 9.60
C ARG A 396 13.78 -7.34 8.43
N ARG A 397 12.50 -7.65 8.60
CA ARG A 397 11.70 -8.37 7.59
C ARG A 397 10.75 -7.43 6.85
N SER A 398 10.43 -7.82 5.62
CA SER A 398 9.45 -7.20 4.74
C SER A 398 8.34 -8.22 4.44
N PRO A 399 7.08 -7.81 4.24
CA PRO A 399 6.57 -6.43 4.24
C PRO A 399 6.51 -5.81 5.64
N THR A 400 6.43 -4.48 5.71
CA THR A 400 6.05 -3.74 6.92
C THR A 400 4.59 -3.31 6.82
N LEU A 401 3.90 -3.12 7.95
CA LEU A 401 2.54 -2.58 7.93
C LEU A 401 2.56 -1.10 8.28
N GLU A 402 2.16 -0.26 7.32
CA GLU A 402 2.15 1.19 7.48
C GLU A 402 0.73 1.73 7.53
N LEU A 403 0.33 2.31 8.66
CA LEU A 403 -1.00 2.90 8.85
C LEU A 403 -1.06 4.31 8.29
N SER A 404 -0.78 4.44 6.98
CA SER A 404 -0.69 5.72 6.29
C SER A 404 -2.06 6.35 6.00
N PRO A 405 -2.11 7.69 5.80
CA PRO A 405 -3.28 8.37 5.23
C PRO A 405 -3.85 7.70 3.98
N GLY A 406 -2.97 7.19 3.12
CA GLY A 406 -3.35 6.48 1.91
C GLY A 406 -4.17 5.22 2.19
N LEU A 407 -3.76 4.42 3.18
CA LEU A 407 -4.50 3.23 3.57
C LEU A 407 -5.92 3.61 4.00
N ILE A 408 -6.06 4.64 4.84
CA ILE A 408 -7.36 5.05 5.38
C ILE A 408 -8.32 5.52 4.27
N LEU A 409 -7.79 6.27 3.30
CA LEU A 409 -8.54 6.82 2.18
C LEU A 409 -8.90 5.77 1.12
N PHE A 410 -7.97 4.88 0.81
CA PHE A 410 -8.06 4.03 -0.38
C PHE A 410 -8.28 2.55 -0.07
N ARG A 411 -8.36 2.12 1.20
CA ARG A 411 -8.72 0.74 1.58
C ARG A 411 -10.06 0.25 1.06
N PHE A 412 -10.93 1.16 0.62
CA PHE A 412 -12.21 0.80 -0.02
C PHE A 412 -12.06 0.51 -1.52
N LEU A 413 -10.94 0.91 -2.13
CA LEU A 413 -10.65 0.71 -3.55
C LEU A 413 -9.78 -0.53 -3.80
N PHE A 414 -8.97 -0.94 -2.82
CA PHE A 414 -8.05 -2.08 -2.92
C PHE A 414 -8.12 -2.92 -1.64
N PRO A 415 -7.81 -4.24 -1.70
CA PRO A 415 -7.78 -5.12 -0.53
C PRO A 415 -6.87 -4.58 0.58
N ALA A 416 -7.40 -4.50 1.81
CA ALA A 416 -6.69 -4.01 2.99
C ALA A 416 -5.68 -5.06 3.51
N ASP A 417 -4.55 -5.18 2.81
CA ASP A 417 -3.50 -6.19 3.04
C ASP A 417 -2.10 -5.54 3.01
N SER A 418 -1.17 -6.02 3.86
CA SER A 418 0.18 -5.45 4.00
C SER A 418 0.99 -5.42 2.71
N ARG A 419 0.69 -6.29 1.74
CA ARG A 419 1.33 -6.30 0.43
C ARG A 419 1.00 -5.04 -0.38
N PHE A 420 -0.17 -4.42 -0.15
CA PHE A 420 -0.64 -3.25 -0.89
C PHE A 420 -0.25 -1.91 -0.24
N MET A 421 0.66 -1.89 0.74
CA MET A 421 0.99 -0.66 1.46
C MET A 421 1.61 0.43 0.57
N ASP A 422 2.52 0.07 -0.34
CA ASP A 422 3.21 1.06 -1.16
C ASP A 422 2.29 1.76 -2.18
N GLY A 423 1.23 1.10 -2.64
CA GLY A 423 0.27 1.72 -3.55
C GLY A 423 -0.70 2.62 -2.84
N TYR A 424 -1.07 2.31 -1.60
CA TYR A 424 -1.80 3.28 -0.78
C TYR A 424 -0.99 4.56 -0.58
N LYS A 425 0.31 4.44 -0.30
CA LYS A 425 1.22 5.59 -0.23
C LYS A 425 1.27 6.32 -1.57
N PHE A 426 1.46 5.60 -2.68
CA PHE A 426 1.52 6.17 -4.02
C PHE A 426 0.24 6.94 -4.38
N LEU A 427 -0.94 6.37 -4.13
CA LEU A 427 -2.23 7.02 -4.39
C LEU A 427 -2.39 8.29 -3.54
N TYR A 428 -1.93 8.25 -2.29
CA TYR A 428 -1.92 9.43 -1.44
C TYR A 428 -0.96 10.50 -1.96
N MET A 429 0.23 10.12 -2.42
CA MET A 429 1.14 11.05 -3.08
C MET A 429 0.55 11.62 -4.36
N CYS A 430 -0.13 10.82 -5.17
CA CYS A 430 -0.85 11.31 -6.36
C CYS A 430 -1.92 12.32 -5.97
N LEU A 431 -2.71 12.03 -4.93
CA LEU A 431 -3.71 12.96 -4.42
C LEU A 431 -3.05 14.28 -4.03
N VAL A 432 -1.95 14.26 -3.27
CA VAL A 432 -1.28 15.47 -2.78
C VAL A 432 -0.60 16.27 -3.92
N PHE A 433 0.04 15.61 -4.89
CA PHE A 433 0.97 16.28 -5.82
C PHE A 433 0.45 16.44 -7.26
N VAL A 434 -0.42 15.56 -7.75
CA VAL A 434 -0.93 15.65 -9.13
C VAL A 434 -1.85 16.86 -9.34
N PRO A 435 -2.81 17.20 -8.44
CA PRO A 435 -3.68 18.36 -8.64
C PRO A 435 -2.93 19.70 -8.72
N PRO A 436 -1.97 20.01 -7.83
CA PRO A 436 -1.08 21.16 -7.99
C PRO A 436 -0.33 21.18 -9.33
N GLY A 437 0.24 20.03 -9.73
CA GLY A 437 0.92 19.86 -11.01
C GLY A 437 0.02 20.13 -12.21
N LEU A 438 -1.22 19.65 -12.17
CA LEU A 438 -2.22 19.84 -13.21
C LEU A 438 -2.59 21.32 -13.38
N LEU A 439 -2.83 22.03 -12.27
CA LEU A 439 -3.11 23.46 -12.30
C LEU A 439 -1.94 24.26 -12.89
N LEU A 440 -0.71 23.89 -12.51
CA LEU A 440 0.51 24.51 -13.03
C LEU A 440 0.68 24.23 -14.54
N ALA A 441 0.49 23.00 -14.98
CA ALA A 441 0.56 22.60 -16.39
C ALA A 441 -0.44 23.36 -17.26
N ILE A 442 -1.70 23.48 -16.82
CA ILE A 442 -2.75 24.25 -17.51
C ILE A 442 -2.33 25.72 -17.67
N ARG A 443 -1.71 26.29 -16.64
CA ARG A 443 -1.28 27.70 -16.59
C ARG A 443 -0.05 27.98 -17.44
N LEU A 444 0.92 27.06 -17.46
CA LEU A 444 2.19 27.21 -18.18
C LEU A 444 2.11 26.90 -19.66
N ALA A 445 1.09 26.15 -20.10
CA ALA A 445 0.87 25.88 -21.51
C ALA A 445 0.48 27.15 -22.34
N GLN A 446 0.60 28.37 -21.79
CA GLN A 446 0.46 29.66 -22.49
C GLN A 446 1.55 29.91 -23.56
N ARG A 447 1.33 30.94 -24.40
CA ARG A 447 2.19 31.29 -25.54
C ARG A 447 3.65 31.59 -25.15
N PRO A 448 4.62 31.35 -26.04
CA PRO A 448 6.05 31.29 -25.71
C PRO A 448 6.72 32.61 -25.29
N THR A 449 6.04 33.75 -25.42
CA THR A 449 6.70 35.06 -25.55
C THR A 449 6.82 35.89 -24.26
N ARG A 450 6.48 35.36 -23.07
CA ARG A 450 6.68 36.07 -21.78
C ARG A 450 7.14 35.10 -20.68
N ARG A 451 8.40 34.67 -20.71
CA ARG A 451 8.79 33.38 -20.10
C ARG A 451 9.66 33.37 -18.84
N ILE A 452 10.41 34.40 -18.46
CA ILE A 452 11.33 34.20 -17.33
C ILE A 452 10.62 34.15 -15.96
N PRO A 453 9.84 35.17 -15.53
CA PRO A 453 9.32 35.20 -14.16
C PRO A 453 8.27 34.11 -13.89
N VAL A 454 7.48 33.72 -14.88
CA VAL A 454 6.44 32.67 -14.73
C VAL A 454 7.07 31.28 -14.67
N VAL A 455 8.10 31.02 -15.48
CA VAL A 455 8.84 29.75 -15.42
C VAL A 455 9.67 29.67 -14.15
N ALA A 456 10.32 30.77 -13.74
CA ALA A 456 11.04 30.83 -12.46
C ALA A 456 10.11 30.58 -11.27
N ALA A 457 8.92 31.19 -11.24
CA ALA A 457 7.92 30.94 -10.18
C ALA A 457 7.42 29.48 -10.19
N ALA A 458 7.27 28.87 -11.36
CA ALA A 458 6.90 27.46 -11.48
C ALA A 458 8.00 26.51 -10.98
N LEU A 459 9.25 26.77 -11.33
CA LEU A 459 10.41 26.02 -10.84
C LEU A 459 10.56 26.17 -9.34
N LEU A 460 10.38 27.38 -8.81
CA LEU A 460 10.36 27.62 -7.37
C LEU A 460 9.23 26.83 -6.69
N LEU A 461 8.02 26.81 -7.26
CA LEU A 461 6.90 26.04 -6.74
C LEU A 461 7.21 24.53 -6.73
N LEU A 462 7.77 24.01 -7.82
CA LEU A 462 8.17 22.60 -7.93
C LEU A 462 9.22 22.22 -6.89
N ALA A 463 10.10 23.13 -6.49
CA ALA A 463 11.09 22.89 -5.44
C ALA A 463 10.50 23.04 -4.02
N VAL A 464 9.71 24.09 -3.79
CA VAL A 464 9.23 24.47 -2.45
C VAL A 464 8.03 23.65 -2.00
N TYR A 465 7.06 23.38 -2.89
CA TYR A 465 5.80 22.74 -2.51
C TYR A 465 6.00 21.31 -1.99
N PRO A 466 6.72 20.40 -2.70
CA PRO A 466 6.97 19.06 -2.18
C PRO A 466 7.75 19.05 -0.88
N ASN A 467 8.73 19.95 -0.73
CA ASN A 467 9.52 20.07 0.49
C ASN A 467 8.68 20.51 1.69
N LEU A 468 7.89 21.57 1.51
CA LEU A 468 7.01 22.09 2.55
C LEU A 468 5.96 21.06 2.97
N MET A 469 5.33 20.42 1.98
CA MET A 469 4.29 19.43 2.21
C MET A 469 4.84 18.20 2.92
N GLU A 470 5.97 17.65 2.47
CA GLU A 470 6.60 16.50 3.13
C GLU A 470 7.00 16.82 4.57
N ARG A 471 7.59 18.00 4.84
CA ARG A 471 7.92 18.42 6.21
C ARG A 471 6.70 18.53 7.10
N ALA A 472 5.63 19.12 6.59
CA ALA A 472 4.40 19.32 7.35
C ALA A 472 3.66 17.99 7.60
N LEU A 473 3.62 17.09 6.61
CA LEU A 473 3.06 15.75 6.76
C LEU A 473 3.92 14.86 7.68
N ALA A 474 5.25 14.95 7.58
CA ALA A 474 6.17 14.22 8.46
C ALA A 474 6.03 14.68 9.91
N ALA A 475 5.92 16.00 10.15
CA ALA A 475 5.66 16.54 11.48
C ALA A 475 4.29 16.11 12.02
N ALA A 476 3.24 16.11 11.20
CA ALA A 476 1.91 15.65 11.59
C ALA A 476 1.88 14.15 11.94
N ALA A 477 2.75 13.36 11.31
CA ALA A 477 2.88 11.92 11.53
C ALA A 477 3.98 11.55 12.54
N GLU A 478 4.62 12.54 13.19
CA GLU A 478 5.72 12.35 14.13
C GLU A 478 6.86 11.46 13.57
N ARG A 479 7.12 11.59 12.26
CA ARG A 479 8.16 10.82 11.54
C ARG A 479 9.26 11.72 10.98
N ALA A 480 10.39 11.10 10.62
CA ALA A 480 11.45 11.78 9.89
C ALA A 480 11.00 12.18 8.47
N VAL A 481 11.61 13.26 7.96
CA VAL A 481 11.43 13.72 6.58
C VAL A 481 12.13 12.76 5.63
N LEU A 482 11.42 12.31 4.61
CA LEU A 482 11.94 11.36 3.64
C LEU A 482 12.27 12.06 2.32
N ALA A 483 13.55 12.06 1.93
CA ALA A 483 14.02 12.73 0.72
C ALA A 483 13.39 12.14 -0.56
N GLU A 484 13.15 10.82 -0.55
CA GLU A 484 12.45 10.10 -1.62
C GLU A 484 11.02 10.64 -1.86
N HIS A 485 10.29 11.02 -0.80
CA HIS A 485 8.95 11.58 -0.93
C HIS A 485 8.97 12.96 -1.60
N ILE A 486 9.99 13.77 -1.30
CA ILE A 486 10.20 15.07 -1.95
C ILE A 486 10.44 14.84 -3.44
N GLY A 487 11.37 13.94 -3.79
CA GLY A 487 11.69 13.61 -5.17
C GLY A 487 10.49 13.08 -5.95
N ALA A 488 9.77 12.12 -5.39
CA ALA A 488 8.55 11.59 -6.00
C ALA A 488 7.44 12.65 -6.11
N GLY A 489 7.32 13.56 -5.14
CA GLY A 489 6.40 14.70 -5.22
C GLY A 489 6.70 15.62 -6.40
N VAL A 490 7.98 15.92 -6.68
CA VAL A 490 8.40 16.68 -7.86
C VAL A 490 7.98 15.96 -9.15
N VAL A 491 8.27 14.67 -9.25
CA VAL A 491 7.92 13.85 -10.43
C VAL A 491 6.41 13.84 -10.67
N LEU A 492 5.62 13.64 -9.60
CA LEU A 492 4.15 13.62 -9.68
C LEU A 492 3.56 14.99 -10.04
N MET A 493 4.17 16.10 -9.63
CA MET A 493 3.77 17.44 -10.08
C MET A 493 4.10 17.69 -11.56
N LEU A 494 5.11 17.03 -12.12
CA LEU A 494 5.49 17.14 -13.54
C LEU A 494 4.66 16.24 -14.45
N LEU A 495 4.14 15.12 -13.93
CA LEU A 495 3.37 14.14 -14.68
C LEU A 495 2.23 14.73 -15.56
N PRO A 496 1.46 15.75 -15.12
CA PRO A 496 0.36 16.30 -15.94
C PRO A 496 0.81 17.14 -17.15
N PHE A 497 2.05 17.62 -17.19
CA PHE A 497 2.55 18.50 -18.25
C PHE A 497 2.45 17.90 -19.67
N PRO A 498 3.02 16.71 -19.93
CA PRO A 498 2.91 16.09 -21.26
C PRO A 498 1.45 15.80 -21.65
N ILE A 499 0.60 15.44 -20.69
CA ILE A 499 -0.83 15.16 -20.92
C ILE A 499 -1.55 16.41 -21.40
N ILE A 500 -1.37 17.54 -20.71
CA ILE A 500 -1.98 18.82 -21.10
C ILE A 500 -1.48 19.30 -22.47
N ALA A 501 -0.19 19.10 -22.76
CA ALA A 501 0.38 19.44 -24.05
C ALA A 501 -0.22 18.58 -25.19
N ALA A 502 -0.38 17.27 -24.94
CA ALA A 502 -0.99 16.33 -25.88
C ALA A 502 -2.45 16.70 -26.18
N VAL A 503 -3.29 16.91 -25.15
CA VAL A 503 -4.70 17.28 -25.32
C VAL A 503 -4.85 18.52 -26.21
N ARG A 504 -4.01 19.55 -26.01
CA ARG A 504 -4.06 20.78 -26.83
C ARG A 504 -3.60 20.55 -28.27
N ALA A 505 -2.58 19.71 -28.48
CA ALA A 505 -2.11 19.37 -29.82
C ALA A 505 -3.19 18.60 -30.59
N VAL A 506 -3.71 17.53 -29.99
CA VAL A 506 -4.80 16.72 -30.55
C VAL A 506 -6.04 17.57 -30.83
N HIS A 507 -6.39 18.50 -29.93
CA HIS A 507 -7.53 19.37 -30.13
C HIS A 507 -7.39 20.23 -31.39
N ARG A 508 -6.20 20.81 -31.62
CA ARG A 508 -5.93 21.63 -32.80
C ARG A 508 -6.04 20.81 -34.09
N GLU A 509 -5.45 19.62 -34.11
CA GLU A 509 -5.48 18.73 -35.27
C GLU A 509 -6.90 18.28 -35.63
N LEU A 510 -7.66 17.80 -34.64
CA LEU A 510 -9.04 17.38 -34.82
C LEU A 510 -9.97 18.53 -35.22
N SER A 511 -9.64 19.77 -34.86
CA SER A 511 -10.41 20.97 -35.24
C SER A 511 -10.10 21.44 -36.66
N ILE A 512 -8.86 21.28 -37.15
CA ILE A 512 -8.48 21.63 -38.53
C ILE A 512 -9.23 20.74 -39.53
N ARG A 513 -9.38 19.45 -39.22
CA ARG A 513 -10.10 18.46 -40.05
C ARG A 513 -11.60 18.76 -40.23
N ALA A 514 -12.17 19.64 -39.39
CA ALA A 514 -13.59 19.96 -39.38
C ALA A 514 -13.99 21.08 -40.34
N ARG A 515 -13.02 21.83 -40.88
CA ARG A 515 -13.31 22.87 -41.87
C ARG A 515 -13.53 22.17 -43.21
N PRO A 516 -14.71 22.31 -43.86
CA PRO A 516 -14.87 21.82 -45.21
C PRO A 516 -13.79 22.47 -46.09
N SER A 517 -13.16 21.66 -46.94
CA SER A 517 -12.22 22.13 -47.96
C SER A 517 -12.93 23.19 -48.79
N GLN A 518 -12.50 24.45 -48.64
CA GLN A 518 -12.79 25.50 -49.61
C GLN A 518 -11.87 25.34 -50.81
#